data_AF-A0A941YHN0-F1
#
_entry.id   AF-A0A941YHN0-F1
#
_cell.length_a   1.000
_cell.length_b   1.000
_cell.length_c   1.000
_cell.angle_alpha   90.00
_cell.angle_beta   90.00
_cell.angle_gamma   90.00
#
_symmetry.space_group_name_H-M   'P 1'
#
loop_
_entity.id
_entity.type
_entity.pdbx_description
1 polymer ?
#
loop_
_entity_poly.entity_id
_entity_poly.type
_entity_poly.pdbx_seq_one_letter_code
_entity_poly.pdbx_strand_id
1 'polypeptide(L)'
;MLGTIVLAAHLMQQEKPVVPISTSIKTMLARAKSPDFWISPGLAGTVNFKPQGKSFYVDLADLLAQIDATYLRAGGAYNFSHQCDNDYPSEPSSDNDGQAIREADYEGVDLRTALTSFFTSIHASYRIDATVSGTVDFRLHRASVPRVLAYMVAGNYAEWRKEGDIYIVTSIFDHPMPRIDMHDVETKDAVRYLLEPLHTRFRFEPGIHGHVEIHIGPGKLELALQNVMGSTDLIYRFNKGELTFLSRGDPGPGAQVVLFGANPNPSYHFEQVDLRVALKAIFHDANQSYSIPPEIQGKVTLQLSDTTFGEALGQTLKQLNLTFLVEGGVFVIQRRTHPEPIDNPTLAFVGPIHLLKVSIREALKALFADSGYGYILDPKIEGTISLDAGNNQMVDTLQMILRQVDAEYWFANGTFTIVPRRKMPLDILNHVIPLTRYERLDIREVMRQFSASNDICFNLSDLVRGEVTILVKDMTFQSVLEFVLHQVDADFHFERDVLKITPKKHG
;
A
#
# COMPACT_ATOMS: atom_id res chain seq x y z
N MET A 1 -45.42 34.21 19.00
CA MET A 1 -45.28 33.75 20.40
C MET A 1 -43.86 34.03 20.83
N LEU A 2 -43.74 34.84 21.88
CA LEU A 2 -42.50 35.28 22.51
C LEU A 2 -41.95 34.17 23.40
N GLY A 3 -40.62 34.13 23.52
CA GLY A 3 -39.91 33.29 24.47
C GLY A 3 -38.49 33.83 24.70
N THR A 4 -38.42 34.94 25.43
CA THR A 4 -37.20 35.55 25.96
C THR A 4 -36.77 34.78 27.21
N ILE A 5 -35.47 34.45 27.33
CA ILE A 5 -34.84 34.18 28.63
C ILE A 5 -33.61 35.07 28.74
N VAL A 6 -33.68 35.99 29.71
CA VAL A 6 -32.58 36.79 30.24
C VAL A 6 -32.10 36.09 31.51
N LEU A 7 -30.79 35.98 31.71
CA LEU A 7 -30.23 35.90 33.05
C LEU A 7 -28.97 36.76 33.16
N ALA A 8 -28.91 37.50 34.26
CA ALA A 8 -28.13 38.70 34.47
C ALA A 8 -26.69 38.45 34.96
N ALA A 9 -25.90 39.51 34.79
CA ALA A 9 -24.50 39.65 35.14
C ALA A 9 -24.21 39.62 36.66
N HIS A 10 -22.99 39.22 37.00
CA HIS A 10 -22.29 39.74 38.18
C HIS A 10 -20.91 40.26 37.77
N LEU A 11 -20.72 41.56 38.00
CA LEU A 11 -19.51 42.33 37.77
C LEU A 11 -18.44 41.97 38.81
N MET A 12 -17.19 41.80 38.37
CA MET A 12 -16.05 42.32 39.11
C MET A 12 -15.13 43.07 38.13
N GLN A 13 -14.97 44.35 38.42
CA GLN A 13 -14.13 45.32 37.75
C GLN A 13 -12.65 44.97 37.95
N GLN A 14 -11.89 44.89 36.86
CA GLN A 14 -10.52 45.38 36.86
C GLN A 14 -10.32 46.24 35.62
N GLU A 15 -10.11 47.54 35.86
CA GLU A 15 -9.73 48.53 34.87
C GLU A 15 -8.39 48.13 34.23
N LYS A 16 -8.37 47.99 32.90
CA LYS A 16 -7.14 47.98 32.09
C LYS A 16 -7.26 49.04 31.00
N PRO A 17 -6.16 49.70 30.63
CA PRO A 17 -6.18 50.98 29.95
C PRO A 17 -6.67 50.86 28.51
N VAL A 18 -7.44 51.86 28.08
CA VAL A 18 -7.72 52.13 26.67
C VAL A 18 -6.39 52.46 25.98
N VAL A 19 -5.85 51.51 25.23
CA VAL A 19 -4.70 51.74 24.35
C VAL A 19 -5.18 52.57 23.16
N PRO A 20 -4.57 53.72 22.85
CA PRO A 20 -4.96 54.51 21.70
C PRO A 20 -4.67 53.76 20.41
N ILE A 21 -5.66 53.70 19.52
CA ILE A 21 -5.54 53.19 18.15
C ILE A 21 -4.29 53.82 17.52
N SER A 22 -3.36 52.97 17.11
CA SER A 22 -2.03 53.38 16.68
C SER A 22 -2.11 54.35 15.50
N THR A 23 -1.21 55.34 15.53
CA THR A 23 -0.98 56.35 14.48
C THR A 23 -0.81 55.71 13.08
N SER A 24 -0.47 54.43 13.02
CA SER A 24 -0.28 53.65 11.80
C SER A 24 -1.56 53.46 10.98
N ILE A 25 -2.72 53.28 11.62
CA ILE A 25 -4.01 53.07 10.91
C ILE A 25 -4.49 54.37 10.25
N LYS A 26 -4.32 55.53 10.93
CA LYS A 26 -4.59 56.85 10.34
C LYS A 26 -3.67 57.16 9.16
N THR A 27 -2.41 56.70 9.23
CA THR A 27 -1.42 56.94 8.16
C THR A 27 -1.66 56.05 6.94
N MET A 28 -2.14 54.82 7.14
CA MET A 28 -2.62 53.94 6.07
C MET A 28 -3.84 54.52 5.34
N LEU A 29 -4.83 55.01 6.10
CA LEU A 29 -6.08 55.54 5.54
C LEU A 29 -5.90 56.89 4.82
N ALA A 30 -4.91 57.70 5.20
CA ALA A 30 -4.60 58.97 4.53
C ALA A 30 -3.91 58.80 3.16
N ARG A 31 -3.31 57.63 2.86
CA ARG A 31 -2.65 57.35 1.56
C ARG A 31 -3.60 56.83 0.48
N ALA A 32 -4.76 56.30 0.86
CA ALA A 32 -5.80 55.90 -0.07
C ALA A 32 -6.62 57.13 -0.49
N LYS A 33 -6.14 57.89 -1.49
CA LYS A 33 -6.91 58.99 -2.10
C LYS A 33 -8.13 58.42 -2.86
N SER A 34 -9.26 58.22 -2.18
CA SER A 34 -10.59 58.01 -2.78
C SER A 34 -11.69 58.35 -1.75
N PRO A 35 -12.86 58.91 -2.14
CA PRO A 35 -13.65 59.76 -1.24
C PRO A 35 -14.66 59.05 -0.32
N ASP A 36 -14.82 57.74 -0.36
CA ASP A 36 -16.00 57.09 0.26
C ASP A 36 -15.62 56.13 1.39
N PHE A 37 -15.41 56.67 2.60
CA PHE A 37 -15.35 55.88 3.82
C PHE A 37 -16.17 56.54 4.93
N TRP A 38 -17.10 55.78 5.52
CA TRP A 38 -17.85 56.19 6.71
C TRP A 38 -17.65 55.14 7.80
N ILE A 39 -17.26 55.59 8.99
CA ILE A 39 -17.15 54.75 10.19
C ILE A 39 -18.31 55.14 11.11
N SER A 40 -19.22 54.22 11.39
CA SER A 40 -20.23 54.39 12.44
C SER A 40 -19.79 53.67 13.72
N PRO A 41 -19.82 54.32 14.90
CA PRO A 41 -19.39 53.68 16.14
C PRO A 41 -20.51 52.79 16.71
N GLY A 42 -20.24 51.48 16.79
CA GLY A 42 -21.03 50.51 17.55
C GLY A 42 -20.10 49.63 18.38
N LEU A 43 -20.46 49.38 19.65
CA LEU A 43 -19.70 48.55 20.58
C LEU A 43 -19.47 47.15 19.99
N ALA A 44 -18.23 46.66 20.12
CA ALA A 44 -17.68 45.42 19.54
C ALA A 44 -17.46 45.51 18.01
N GLY A 45 -16.23 45.91 17.66
CA GLY A 45 -15.80 46.19 16.28
C GLY A 45 -16.04 45.04 15.32
N THR A 46 -17.01 45.23 14.44
CA THR A 46 -17.16 44.45 13.21
C THR A 46 -16.93 45.42 12.05
N VAL A 47 -15.88 45.19 11.25
CA VAL A 47 -15.63 45.99 10.04
C VAL A 47 -16.15 45.18 8.86
N ASN A 48 -17.21 45.67 8.21
CA ASN A 48 -17.77 45.04 7.02
C ASN A 48 -17.14 45.63 5.76
N PHE A 49 -16.57 44.78 4.91
CA PHE A 49 -16.05 45.15 3.59
C PHE A 49 -17.00 44.68 2.49
N LYS A 50 -17.19 45.50 1.45
CA LYS A 50 -17.89 45.12 0.22
C LYS A 50 -17.16 45.69 -0.99
N PRO A 51 -16.26 44.94 -1.64
CA PRO A 51 -15.51 45.47 -2.76
C PRO A 51 -16.38 45.49 -4.02
N GLN A 52 -16.62 46.68 -4.57
CA GLN A 52 -17.21 46.82 -5.91
C GLN A 52 -16.11 46.75 -6.98
N GLY A 53 -15.82 45.53 -7.44
CA GLY A 53 -15.34 45.29 -8.80
C GLY A 53 -13.89 45.61 -9.15
N LYS A 54 -12.97 45.82 -8.20
CA LYS A 54 -11.52 45.86 -8.48
C LYS A 54 -10.72 45.09 -7.43
N SER A 55 -9.81 44.25 -7.90
CA SER A 55 -8.92 43.43 -7.06
C SER A 55 -7.87 44.29 -6.37
N PHE A 56 -7.60 44.03 -5.09
CA PHE A 56 -6.47 44.55 -4.35
C PHE A 56 -5.76 43.40 -3.64
N TYR A 57 -4.44 43.46 -3.59
CA TYR A 57 -3.60 42.53 -2.83
C TYR A 57 -3.46 43.03 -1.40
N VAL A 58 -3.73 42.15 -0.44
CA VAL A 58 -3.38 42.34 0.97
C VAL A 58 -2.43 41.22 1.35
N ASP A 59 -1.28 41.59 1.91
CA ASP A 59 -0.33 40.63 2.47
C ASP A 59 -0.93 40.05 3.76
N LEU A 60 -1.30 38.77 3.70
CA LEU A 60 -2.00 38.08 4.79
C LEU A 60 -1.07 37.84 6.00
N ALA A 61 0.25 37.85 5.79
CA ALA A 61 1.23 37.71 6.86
C ALA A 61 1.21 38.92 7.81
N ASP A 62 1.03 40.13 7.27
CA ASP A 62 0.90 41.37 8.05
C ASP A 62 -0.43 41.44 8.83
N LEU A 63 -1.49 40.82 8.31
CA LEU A 63 -2.81 40.79 8.95
C LEU A 63 -2.85 39.80 10.12
N LEU A 64 -2.19 38.64 9.96
CA LEU A 64 -2.17 37.57 10.97
C LEU A 64 -1.15 37.82 12.08
N ALA A 65 -0.10 38.61 11.84
CA ALA A 65 0.85 39.04 12.88
C ALA A 65 0.22 39.94 13.96
N GLN A 66 -1.01 40.42 13.78
CA GLN A 66 -1.67 41.38 14.67
C GLN A 66 -2.92 40.85 15.39
N ILE A 67 -3.28 39.57 15.22
CA ILE A 67 -4.46 38.98 15.86
C ILE A 67 -4.02 37.85 16.81
N ASP A 68 -4.18 38.10 18.12
CA ASP A 68 -3.90 37.13 19.18
C ASP A 68 -4.98 36.03 19.18
N ALA A 69 -4.64 34.83 18.71
CA ALA A 69 -5.58 33.75 18.43
C ALA A 69 -5.77 32.84 19.66
N THR A 70 -6.72 33.17 20.55
CA THR A 70 -7.02 32.31 21.72
C THR A 70 -8.42 31.68 21.74
N TYR A 71 -9.30 31.91 20.75
CA TYR A 71 -10.67 31.38 20.83
C TYR A 71 -11.27 30.93 19.50
N LEU A 72 -11.02 29.68 19.10
CA LEU A 72 -11.87 28.94 18.17
C LEU A 72 -11.98 27.47 18.61
N ARG A 73 -13.20 27.01 18.92
CA ARG A 73 -13.57 25.60 19.08
C ARG A 73 -14.69 25.28 18.09
N ALA A 74 -14.55 24.17 17.37
CA ALA A 74 -15.64 23.55 16.62
C ALA A 74 -15.77 22.09 17.06
N GLY A 75 -17.00 21.67 17.41
CA GLY A 75 -17.33 20.29 17.75
C GLY A 75 -18.42 19.76 16.82
N GLY A 76 -18.32 18.48 16.45
CA GLY A 76 -19.35 17.74 15.72
C GLY A 76 -19.12 16.23 15.87
N ALA A 77 -20.15 15.51 16.31
CA ALA A 77 -20.18 14.05 16.42
C ALA A 77 -20.87 13.44 15.17
N TYR A 78 -20.48 12.22 14.77
CA TYR A 78 -21.06 11.47 13.67
C TYR A 78 -21.42 10.06 14.13
N ASN A 79 -22.59 9.55 13.72
CA ASN A 79 -23.06 8.18 13.97
C ASN A 79 -22.89 7.34 12.69
N PHE A 80 -22.40 6.10 12.83
CA PHE A 80 -22.44 5.07 11.80
C PHE A 80 -22.98 3.77 12.41
N SER A 81 -24.02 3.19 11.81
CA SER A 81 -24.52 1.86 12.14
C SER A 81 -23.99 0.85 11.12
N HIS A 82 -23.32 -0.22 11.57
CA HIS A 82 -22.92 -1.34 10.73
C HIS A 82 -23.55 -2.62 11.27
N GLN A 83 -24.32 -3.32 10.43
CA GLN A 83 -24.76 -4.69 10.69
C GLN A 83 -23.77 -5.63 9.99
N CYS A 84 -23.04 -6.44 10.77
CA CYS A 84 -22.00 -7.34 10.24
C CYS A 84 -22.41 -8.81 10.41
N ASP A 85 -22.28 -9.56 9.31
CA ASP A 85 -22.27 -11.02 9.26
C ASP A 85 -20.88 -11.59 9.64
N ASN A 86 -20.89 -12.84 10.09
CA ASN A 86 -19.86 -13.54 10.86
C ASN A 86 -18.57 -13.89 10.09
N ASP A 87 -17.61 -12.97 9.93
CA ASP A 87 -16.25 -13.34 9.50
C ASP A 87 -15.15 -12.47 10.16
N TYR A 88 -14.57 -12.91 11.29
CA TYR A 88 -13.26 -12.46 11.83
C TYR A 88 -12.78 -13.36 13.00
N PRO A 89 -11.48 -13.28 13.39
CA PRO A 89 -10.54 -14.40 13.41
C PRO A 89 -10.71 -15.36 14.61
N SER A 90 -10.14 -16.55 14.45
CA SER A 90 -10.09 -17.64 15.43
C SER A 90 -9.55 -17.20 16.81
N GLU A 91 -10.23 -17.67 17.85
CA GLU A 91 -9.98 -17.38 19.28
C GLU A 91 -8.52 -17.62 19.70
N PRO A 92 -7.92 -16.74 20.53
CA PRO A 92 -6.70 -17.11 21.25
C PRO A 92 -7.02 -18.25 22.23
N SER A 93 -6.27 -19.35 22.11
CA SER A 93 -6.48 -20.56 22.90
C SER A 93 -6.21 -20.33 24.39
N SER A 94 -7.22 -20.67 25.20
CA SER A 94 -7.19 -21.08 26.61
C SER A 94 -6.44 -20.20 27.61
N ASP A 95 -7.22 -19.34 28.28
CA ASP A 95 -7.12 -19.14 29.73
C ASP A 95 -8.54 -19.18 30.33
N ASN A 96 -8.66 -19.78 31.51
CA ASN A 96 -9.89 -20.18 32.21
C ASN A 96 -10.78 -19.01 32.73
N ASP A 97 -10.95 -17.92 31.97
CA ASP A 97 -11.88 -16.82 32.30
C ASP A 97 -13.33 -17.17 31.92
N GLY A 98 -13.83 -18.30 32.44
CA GLY A 98 -15.10 -18.94 32.11
C GLY A 98 -16.38 -18.21 32.55
N GLN A 99 -16.45 -16.88 32.39
CA GLN A 99 -17.71 -16.15 32.44
C GLN A 99 -18.16 -15.81 31.02
N ALA A 100 -18.95 -16.73 30.43
CA ALA A 100 -19.70 -16.41 29.22
C ALA A 100 -20.79 -15.39 29.56
N ILE A 101 -20.73 -14.21 28.95
CA ILE A 101 -21.75 -13.18 29.10
C ILE A 101 -22.99 -13.64 28.34
N ARG A 102 -24.12 -13.74 29.04
CA ARG A 102 -25.37 -14.24 28.44
C ARG A 102 -25.85 -13.36 27.30
N GLU A 103 -25.78 -12.05 27.49
CA GLU A 103 -26.22 -11.03 26.53
C GLU A 103 -25.52 -9.71 26.82
N ALA A 104 -25.03 -9.06 25.76
CA ALA A 104 -24.44 -7.72 25.77
C ALA A 104 -25.12 -6.92 24.66
N ASP A 105 -25.86 -5.88 25.03
CA ASP A 105 -26.64 -5.06 24.11
C ASP A 105 -26.24 -3.59 24.27
N TYR A 106 -25.53 -3.06 23.28
CA TYR A 106 -25.01 -1.71 23.30
C TYR A 106 -25.27 -1.07 21.93
N GLU A 107 -26.48 -0.53 21.74
CA GLU A 107 -26.87 0.18 20.51
C GLU A 107 -26.76 1.71 20.72
N GLY A 108 -25.84 2.36 20.00
CA GLY A 108 -25.63 3.80 20.04
C GLY A 108 -25.14 4.35 21.38
N VAL A 109 -24.52 3.52 22.23
CA VAL A 109 -24.05 3.92 23.56
C VAL A 109 -22.65 4.51 23.45
N ASP A 110 -22.39 5.60 24.18
CA ASP A 110 -21.03 6.15 24.34
C ASP A 110 -20.06 5.06 24.83
N LEU A 111 -18.91 4.91 24.14
CA LEU A 111 -17.98 3.79 24.38
C LEU A 111 -17.54 3.73 25.84
N ARG A 112 -17.23 4.87 26.45
CA ARG A 112 -16.77 4.90 27.85
C ARG A 112 -17.87 4.43 28.78
N THR A 113 -19.10 4.86 28.54
CA THR A 113 -20.30 4.43 29.25
C THR A 113 -20.55 2.93 29.08
N ALA A 114 -20.42 2.42 27.85
CA ALA A 114 -20.57 1.00 27.54
C ALA A 114 -19.52 0.13 28.25
N LEU A 115 -18.23 0.51 28.17
CA LEU A 115 -17.13 -0.18 28.86
C LEU A 115 -17.31 -0.17 30.38
N THR A 116 -17.68 0.97 30.97
CA THR A 116 -17.97 1.09 32.40
C THR A 116 -19.13 0.18 32.82
N SER A 117 -20.23 0.18 32.07
CA SER A 117 -21.38 -0.69 32.33
C SER A 117 -21.00 -2.17 32.22
N PHE A 118 -20.25 -2.52 31.18
CA PHE A 118 -19.77 -3.87 30.92
C PHE A 118 -18.91 -4.41 32.05
N PHE A 119 -17.82 -3.73 32.41
CA PHE A 119 -16.93 -4.19 33.48
C PHE A 119 -17.64 -4.27 34.84
N THR A 120 -18.58 -3.36 35.11
CA THR A 120 -19.41 -3.40 36.32
C THR A 120 -20.29 -4.66 36.34
N SER A 121 -20.88 -5.05 35.20
CA SER A 121 -21.75 -6.22 35.11
C SER A 121 -21.04 -7.56 35.35
N ILE A 122 -19.75 -7.64 35.01
CA ILE A 122 -18.91 -8.82 35.23
C ILE A 122 -18.08 -8.74 36.51
N HIS A 123 -18.28 -7.70 37.33
CA HIS A 123 -17.52 -7.43 38.55
C HIS A 123 -15.98 -7.43 38.35
N ALA A 124 -15.50 -6.97 37.19
CA ALA A 124 -14.09 -6.91 36.88
C ALA A 124 -13.47 -5.56 37.28
N SER A 125 -12.20 -5.58 37.70
CA SER A 125 -11.43 -4.35 37.91
C SER A 125 -10.99 -3.77 36.57
N TYR A 126 -11.11 -2.47 36.38
CA TYR A 126 -10.78 -1.83 35.11
C TYR A 126 -10.21 -0.42 35.24
N ARG A 127 -9.48 0.01 34.22
CA ARG A 127 -9.03 1.39 34.02
C ARG A 127 -9.28 1.79 32.56
N ILE A 128 -10.11 2.82 32.35
CA ILE A 128 -10.35 3.39 31.03
C ILE A 128 -9.69 4.76 31.00
N ASP A 129 -8.79 4.98 30.04
CA ASP A 129 -8.14 6.27 29.86
C ASP A 129 -9.17 7.37 29.52
N ALA A 130 -8.91 8.59 29.98
CA ALA A 130 -9.81 9.73 29.80
C ALA A 130 -9.98 10.14 28.32
N THR A 131 -9.02 9.74 27.47
CA THR A 131 -8.99 10.00 26.04
C THR A 131 -9.85 9.03 25.22
N VAL A 132 -10.31 7.91 25.81
CA VAL A 132 -11.18 6.94 25.14
C VAL A 132 -12.56 7.55 24.91
N SER A 133 -12.96 7.66 23.65
CA SER A 133 -14.25 8.19 23.20
C SER A 133 -14.73 7.45 21.95
N GLY A 134 -16.04 7.45 21.70
CA GLY A 134 -16.63 6.75 20.57
C GLY A 134 -18.06 6.32 20.86
N THR A 135 -18.66 5.59 19.93
CA THR A 135 -19.99 4.99 20.10
C THR A 135 -19.93 3.52 19.70
N VAL A 136 -20.58 2.67 20.47
CA VAL A 136 -20.71 1.25 20.15
C VAL A 136 -22.14 0.94 19.73
N ASP A 137 -22.26 0.09 18.72
CA ASP A 137 -23.54 -0.38 18.17
C ASP A 137 -23.44 -1.87 17.84
N PHE A 138 -23.72 -2.73 18.83
CA PHE A 138 -23.76 -4.18 18.64
C PHE A 138 -24.60 -4.90 19.71
N ARG A 139 -25.07 -6.10 19.34
CA ARG A 139 -25.67 -7.09 20.23
C ARG A 139 -24.94 -8.42 20.14
N LEU A 140 -24.43 -8.93 21.25
CA LEU A 140 -23.74 -10.21 21.34
C LEU A 140 -24.44 -11.14 22.32
N HIS A 141 -24.64 -12.39 21.92
CA HIS A 141 -25.16 -13.47 22.77
C HIS A 141 -24.05 -14.47 23.06
N ARG A 142 -23.89 -14.88 24.33
CA ARG A 142 -22.92 -15.92 24.76
C ARG A 142 -21.49 -15.66 24.30
N ALA A 143 -20.99 -14.44 24.50
CA ALA A 143 -19.62 -14.08 24.16
C ALA A 143 -18.69 -14.15 25.38
N SER A 144 -17.42 -14.48 25.14
CA SER A 144 -16.37 -14.35 26.17
C SER A 144 -16.04 -12.87 26.42
N VAL A 145 -15.50 -12.55 27.60
CA VAL A 145 -15.08 -11.18 27.94
C VAL A 145 -14.11 -10.59 26.90
N PRO A 146 -13.05 -11.31 26.45
CA PRO A 146 -12.16 -10.81 25.39
C PRO A 146 -12.88 -10.50 24.09
N ARG A 147 -13.89 -11.31 23.73
CA ARG A 147 -14.67 -11.09 22.50
C ARG A 147 -15.51 -9.82 22.61
N VAL A 148 -16.24 -9.62 23.71
CA VAL A 148 -17.01 -8.38 23.88
C VAL A 148 -16.11 -7.15 23.86
N LEU A 149 -14.94 -7.21 24.52
CA LEU A 149 -13.97 -6.10 24.50
C LEU A 149 -13.42 -5.82 23.11
N ALA A 150 -13.08 -6.85 22.33
CA ALA A 150 -12.63 -6.70 20.96
C ALA A 150 -13.70 -6.00 20.10
N TYR A 151 -14.98 -6.33 20.26
CA TYR A 151 -16.08 -5.66 19.56
C TYR A 151 -16.29 -4.21 20.02
N MET A 152 -16.17 -3.93 21.32
CA MET A 152 -16.33 -2.57 21.85
C MET A 152 -15.25 -1.61 21.33
N VAL A 153 -14.00 -2.06 21.30
CA VAL A 153 -12.89 -1.19 20.88
C VAL A 153 -12.71 -1.14 19.37
N ALA A 154 -13.19 -2.16 18.64
CA ALA A 154 -13.17 -2.19 17.19
C ALA A 154 -13.96 -1.00 16.62
N GLY A 155 -13.28 -0.14 15.86
CA GLY A 155 -13.87 1.05 15.26
C GLY A 155 -13.80 2.33 16.11
N ASN A 156 -13.37 2.25 17.37
CA ASN A 156 -13.34 3.39 18.30
C ASN A 156 -11.92 3.85 18.70
N TYR A 157 -10.90 3.51 17.91
CA TYR A 157 -9.50 3.92 18.12
C TYR A 157 -8.96 3.63 19.54
N ALA A 158 -9.47 2.59 20.17
CA ALA A 158 -9.02 2.12 21.47
C ALA A 158 -8.41 0.72 21.33
N GLU A 159 -7.50 0.41 22.24
CA GLU A 159 -6.98 -0.94 22.44
C GLU A 159 -7.25 -1.37 23.88
N TRP A 160 -7.27 -2.68 24.11
CA TRP A 160 -7.40 -3.22 25.46
C TRP A 160 -6.31 -4.25 25.72
N ARG A 161 -5.90 -4.33 26.99
CA ARG A 161 -5.01 -5.37 27.49
C ARG A 161 -5.38 -5.73 28.93
N LYS A 162 -4.97 -6.91 29.38
CA LYS A 162 -5.16 -7.38 30.76
C LYS A 162 -3.82 -7.34 31.48
N GLU A 163 -3.72 -6.57 32.56
CA GLU A 163 -2.55 -6.51 33.45
C GLU A 163 -2.94 -7.07 34.82
N GLY A 164 -2.60 -8.33 35.09
CA GLY A 164 -3.08 -9.05 36.27
C GLY A 164 -4.61 -9.21 36.25
N ASP A 165 -5.28 -8.72 37.29
CA ASP A 165 -6.75 -8.75 37.41
C ASP A 165 -7.43 -7.47 36.89
N ILE A 166 -6.67 -6.55 36.27
CA ILE A 166 -7.17 -5.26 35.80
C ILE A 166 -7.19 -5.23 34.27
N TYR A 167 -8.38 -4.92 33.71
CA TYR A 167 -8.52 -4.61 32.29
C TYR A 167 -8.21 -3.14 32.05
N ILE A 168 -7.28 -2.86 31.14
CA ILE A 168 -6.87 -1.50 30.78
C ILE A 168 -7.31 -1.24 29.34
N VAL A 169 -8.09 -0.16 29.16
CA VAL A 169 -8.49 0.34 27.84
C VAL A 169 -7.84 1.70 27.63
N THR A 170 -6.98 1.79 26.63
CA THR A 170 -6.23 3.00 26.28
C THR A 170 -6.62 3.47 24.89
N SER A 171 -6.63 4.78 24.69
CA SER A 171 -6.67 5.34 23.34
C SER A 171 -5.36 4.98 22.65
N ILE A 172 -5.43 4.66 21.36
CA ILE A 172 -4.23 4.40 20.55
C ILE A 172 -3.44 5.71 20.30
N PHE A 173 -3.98 6.86 20.70
CA PHE A 173 -3.38 8.20 20.53
C PHE A 173 -2.90 8.80 21.86
N ASP A 174 -1.74 8.38 22.37
CA ASP A 174 -1.07 9.05 23.50
C ASP A 174 -0.08 10.15 23.07
N HIS A 175 0.05 10.42 21.77
CA HIS A 175 0.86 11.51 21.24
C HIS A 175 0.09 12.34 20.21
N PRO A 176 0.16 13.68 20.24
CA PRO A 176 -0.39 14.50 19.18
C PRO A 176 0.21 14.04 17.85
N MET A 177 -0.64 13.78 16.85
CA MET A 177 -0.18 13.42 15.52
C MET A 177 0.85 14.46 15.04
N PRO A 178 1.98 14.04 14.45
CA PRO A 178 2.86 14.98 13.79
C PRO A 178 2.07 15.69 12.68
N ARG A 179 1.77 16.96 12.92
CA ARG A 179 1.17 17.87 11.96
C ARG A 179 2.30 18.51 11.18
N ILE A 180 2.30 18.33 9.87
CA ILE A 180 3.24 19.01 8.98
C ILE A 180 2.44 20.00 8.17
N ASP A 181 2.57 21.28 8.52
CA ASP A 181 2.00 22.39 7.77
C ASP A 181 3.05 22.89 6.76
N MET A 182 2.70 22.84 5.47
CA MET A 182 3.54 23.37 4.40
C MET A 182 2.82 24.53 3.70
N HIS A 183 3.48 25.68 3.62
CA HIS A 183 3.00 26.87 2.92
C HIS A 183 3.83 27.12 1.66
N ASP A 184 3.17 27.52 0.57
CA ASP A 184 3.80 27.89 -0.71
C ASP A 184 4.74 26.84 -1.32
N VAL A 185 4.51 25.56 -1.01
CA VAL A 185 5.27 24.44 -1.59
C VAL A 185 4.55 23.92 -2.83
N GLU A 186 5.30 23.62 -3.90
CA GLU A 186 4.75 22.91 -5.04
C GLU A 186 4.23 21.55 -4.55
N THR A 187 2.93 21.29 -4.70
CA THR A 187 2.26 20.12 -4.06
C THR A 187 2.96 18.80 -4.43
N LYS A 188 3.51 18.74 -5.64
CA LYS A 188 4.32 17.62 -6.12
C LYS A 188 5.55 17.35 -5.25
N ASP A 189 6.25 18.37 -4.81
CA ASP A 189 7.50 18.22 -4.05
C ASP A 189 7.21 17.87 -2.59
N ALA A 190 6.18 18.48 -2.00
CA ALA A 190 5.68 18.10 -0.67
C ALA A 190 5.26 16.62 -0.63
N VAL A 191 4.45 16.20 -1.60
CA VAL A 191 3.93 14.82 -1.65
C VAL A 191 5.03 13.83 -2.05
N ARG A 192 5.93 14.19 -2.97
CA ARG A 192 7.08 13.35 -3.33
C ARG A 192 7.98 13.11 -2.12
N TYR A 193 8.38 14.17 -1.41
CA TYR A 193 9.27 14.06 -0.26
C TYR A 193 8.72 13.14 0.84
N LEU A 194 7.40 13.14 1.03
CA LEU A 194 6.74 12.35 2.08
C LEU A 194 6.38 10.93 1.66
N LEU A 195 6.12 10.67 0.38
CA LEU A 195 5.72 9.35 -0.12
C LEU A 195 6.85 8.55 -0.76
N GLU A 196 8.01 9.18 -1.03
CA GLU A 196 9.21 8.52 -1.53
C GLU A 196 9.65 7.31 -0.67
N PRO A 197 9.57 7.34 0.67
CA PRO A 197 9.84 6.16 1.51
C PRO A 197 8.83 5.00 1.37
N LEU A 198 7.63 5.26 0.82
CA LEU A 198 6.57 4.25 0.67
C LEU A 198 6.65 3.47 -0.64
N HIS A 199 7.70 3.69 -1.45
CA HIS A 199 7.97 3.02 -2.73
C HIS A 199 6.79 3.02 -3.73
N THR A 200 5.84 3.95 -3.58
CA THR A 200 4.66 4.05 -4.44
C THR A 200 4.92 5.07 -5.55
N ARG A 201 4.58 4.71 -6.81
CA ARG A 201 4.81 5.60 -7.96
C ARG A 201 3.62 6.54 -8.14
N PHE A 202 3.85 7.83 -7.92
CA PHE A 202 2.86 8.89 -8.19
C PHE A 202 3.26 9.70 -9.43
N ARG A 203 2.26 10.13 -10.21
CA ARG A 203 2.46 11.06 -11.33
C ARG A 203 1.67 12.33 -11.03
N PHE A 204 2.37 13.45 -10.90
CA PHE A 204 1.79 14.77 -10.71
C PHE A 204 1.90 15.57 -12.01
N GLU A 205 0.85 16.30 -12.36
CA GLU A 205 0.95 17.36 -13.36
C GLU A 205 1.64 18.59 -12.76
N PRO A 206 2.55 19.25 -13.51
CA PRO A 206 3.23 20.45 -13.02
C PRO A 206 2.28 21.64 -12.85
N GLY A 207 2.50 22.47 -11.82
CA GLY A 207 1.86 23.78 -11.68
C GLY A 207 0.78 23.93 -10.59
N ILE A 208 0.66 22.99 -9.66
CA ILE A 208 -0.28 23.11 -8.53
C ILE A 208 0.45 23.70 -7.31
N HIS A 209 0.08 24.94 -6.96
CA HIS A 209 0.48 25.63 -5.73
C HIS A 209 -0.73 25.74 -4.80
N GLY A 210 -0.56 25.44 -3.52
CA GLY A 210 -1.63 25.49 -2.52
C GLY A 210 -1.12 25.20 -1.11
N HIS A 211 -1.98 25.38 -0.12
CA HIS A 211 -1.66 24.98 1.25
C HIS A 211 -1.93 23.48 1.40
N VAL A 212 -0.93 22.75 1.89
CA VAL A 212 -0.99 21.29 2.08
C VAL A 212 -0.91 21.02 3.57
N GLU A 213 -1.99 20.44 4.11
CA GLU A 213 -2.05 19.97 5.49
C GLU A 213 -2.06 18.44 5.48
N ILE A 214 -1.15 17.84 6.26
CA ILE A 214 -0.90 16.40 6.23
C ILE A 214 -1.00 15.84 7.63
N HIS A 215 -1.84 14.82 7.77
CA HIS A 215 -2.02 14.07 9.01
C HIS A 215 -1.56 12.62 8.80
N ILE A 216 -0.54 12.21 9.55
CA ILE A 216 0.02 10.86 9.49
C ILE A 216 -0.36 10.10 10.77
N GLY A 217 -0.98 8.93 10.60
CA GLY A 217 -1.34 8.02 11.69
C GLY A 217 -1.06 6.55 11.37
N PRO A 218 -1.22 5.62 12.33
CA PRO A 218 -0.96 4.20 12.11
C PRO A 218 -1.89 3.63 11.03
N GLY A 219 -1.32 3.27 9.87
CA GLY A 219 -2.07 2.75 8.73
C GLY A 219 -2.96 3.78 7.99
N LYS A 220 -2.82 5.07 8.31
CA LYS A 220 -3.66 6.15 7.77
C LYS A 220 -2.81 7.37 7.37
N LEU A 221 -3.08 7.92 6.18
CA LEU A 221 -2.53 9.20 5.74
C LEU A 221 -3.69 10.07 5.25
N GLU A 222 -3.90 11.24 5.85
CA GLU A 222 -4.84 12.25 5.34
C GLU A 222 -4.07 13.43 4.76
N LEU A 223 -4.47 13.84 3.56
CA LEU A 223 -3.89 14.95 2.84
C LEU A 223 -5.02 15.93 2.49
N ALA A 224 -4.98 17.11 3.08
CA ALA A 224 -5.90 18.20 2.78
C ALA A 224 -5.17 19.25 1.93
N LEU A 225 -5.73 19.54 0.76
CA LEU A 225 -5.25 20.57 -0.15
C LEU A 225 -6.24 21.73 -0.13
N GLN A 226 -5.80 22.88 0.36
CA GLN A 226 -6.59 24.10 0.42
C GLN A 226 -6.13 25.08 -0.67
N ASN A 227 -7.07 25.81 -1.25
CA ASN A 227 -6.86 26.87 -2.24
C ASN A 227 -6.16 26.43 -3.54
N VAL A 228 -6.43 25.22 -4.02
CA VAL A 228 -5.96 24.78 -5.34
C VAL A 228 -6.80 25.44 -6.44
N MET A 229 -6.22 26.41 -7.15
CA MET A 229 -6.79 27.06 -8.35
C MET A 229 -8.23 27.61 -8.20
N GLY A 230 -8.55 28.25 -7.07
CA GLY A 230 -9.85 28.91 -6.87
C GLY A 230 -11.05 27.97 -6.70
N SER A 231 -10.80 26.67 -6.47
CA SER A 231 -11.81 25.66 -6.17
C SER A 231 -11.62 25.10 -4.75
N THR A 232 -12.73 24.61 -4.18
CA THR A 232 -12.92 24.08 -2.83
C THR A 232 -11.87 23.08 -2.36
N ASP A 233 -11.72 23.01 -1.03
CA ASP A 233 -10.82 22.09 -0.31
C ASP A 233 -10.97 20.64 -0.81
N LEU A 234 -9.85 20.03 -1.17
CA LEU A 234 -9.77 18.62 -1.57
C LEU A 234 -9.19 17.82 -0.40
N ILE A 235 -9.97 16.89 0.13
CA ILE A 235 -9.53 16.00 1.20
C ILE A 235 -9.35 14.59 0.65
N TYR A 236 -8.14 14.07 0.77
CA TYR A 236 -7.77 12.71 0.42
C TYR A 236 -7.49 11.92 1.69
N ARG A 237 -8.09 10.74 1.82
CA ARG A 237 -7.88 9.83 2.95
C ARG A 237 -7.32 8.52 2.44
N PHE A 238 -6.14 8.15 2.90
CA PHE A 238 -5.57 6.83 2.70
C PHE A 238 -5.76 6.00 3.97
N ASN A 239 -6.40 4.84 3.88
CA ASN A 239 -6.64 3.95 5.01
C ASN A 239 -6.44 2.49 4.57
N LYS A 240 -5.50 1.77 5.19
CA LYS A 240 -5.26 0.33 4.91
C LYS A 240 -5.12 -0.02 3.42
N GLY A 241 -4.51 0.87 2.62
CA GLY A 241 -4.31 0.65 1.18
C GLY A 241 -5.41 1.22 0.27
N GLU A 242 -6.50 1.75 0.83
CA GLU A 242 -7.60 2.38 0.08
C GLU A 242 -7.49 3.90 0.12
N LEU A 243 -7.61 4.56 -1.03
CA LEU A 243 -7.65 6.02 -1.15
C LEU A 243 -9.10 6.49 -1.36
N THR A 244 -9.68 7.13 -0.35
CA THR A 244 -11.01 7.74 -0.41
C THR A 244 -10.90 9.24 -0.68
N PHE A 245 -11.69 9.72 -1.65
CA PHE A 245 -11.83 11.14 -1.92
C PHE A 245 -13.06 11.69 -1.18
N LEU A 246 -12.85 12.76 -0.41
CA LEU A 246 -13.90 13.43 0.36
C LEU A 246 -14.04 14.85 -0.21
N SER A 247 -14.82 15.01 -1.27
CA SER A 247 -15.11 16.35 -1.82
C SER A 247 -16.03 17.15 -0.90
N ARG A 248 -15.82 18.46 -0.86
CA ARG A 248 -16.76 19.42 -0.28
C ARG A 248 -17.16 20.49 -1.31
N GLY A 249 -17.85 20.10 -2.38
CA GLY A 249 -18.40 21.02 -3.39
C GLY A 249 -18.49 20.45 -4.80
N ASP A 250 -19.38 21.02 -5.62
CA ASP A 250 -19.66 20.63 -7.01
C ASP A 250 -18.49 21.09 -7.93
N PRO A 251 -17.76 20.16 -8.60
CA PRO A 251 -16.62 20.53 -9.41
C PRO A 251 -17.09 21.20 -10.72
N GLY A 252 -16.70 22.46 -10.91
CA GLY A 252 -17.02 23.21 -12.13
C GLY A 252 -16.44 22.56 -13.42
N PRO A 253 -16.98 22.90 -14.59
CA PRO A 253 -16.58 22.30 -15.87
C PRO A 253 -15.16 22.74 -16.22
N GLY A 254 -14.20 21.83 -16.07
CA GLY A 254 -12.79 22.05 -16.40
C GLY A 254 -11.79 21.32 -15.50
N ALA A 255 -12.23 20.79 -14.36
CA ALA A 255 -11.40 19.93 -13.51
C ALA A 255 -11.83 18.46 -13.65
N GLN A 256 -11.18 17.71 -14.53
CA GLN A 256 -11.26 16.24 -14.49
C GLN A 256 -10.13 15.71 -13.61
N VAL A 257 -10.44 15.48 -12.33
CA VAL A 257 -9.61 14.61 -11.49
C VAL A 257 -10.04 13.18 -11.81
N VAL A 258 -9.24 12.46 -12.59
CA VAL A 258 -9.44 11.03 -12.85
C VAL A 258 -9.06 10.28 -11.58
N LEU A 259 -10.06 9.88 -10.79
CA LEU A 259 -9.91 9.05 -9.60
C LEU A 259 -10.22 7.58 -9.93
N PHE A 260 -9.27 6.71 -9.59
CA PHE A 260 -9.33 5.27 -9.82
C PHE A 260 -10.26 4.60 -8.80
N GLY A 261 -11.48 4.26 -9.22
CA GLY A 261 -12.34 3.31 -8.51
C GLY A 261 -12.25 1.93 -9.17
N ALA A 262 -11.21 1.15 -8.85
CA ALA A 262 -11.17 -0.26 -9.22
C ALA A 262 -11.90 -1.06 -8.14
N ASN A 263 -12.87 -1.89 -8.52
CA ASN A 263 -13.38 -2.92 -7.62
C ASN A 263 -12.18 -3.81 -7.23
N PRO A 264 -11.81 -3.93 -5.94
CA PRO A 264 -10.55 -4.56 -5.56
C PRO A 264 -10.49 -6.05 -5.93
N ASN A 265 -11.64 -6.71 -6.10
CA ASN A 265 -11.75 -8.14 -6.39
C ASN A 265 -12.98 -8.44 -7.27
N PRO A 266 -12.96 -8.13 -8.58
CA PRO A 266 -14.07 -8.44 -9.47
C PRO A 266 -14.20 -9.95 -9.70
N SER A 267 -15.44 -10.42 -9.75
CA SER A 267 -15.78 -11.79 -10.15
C SER A 267 -16.25 -11.79 -11.61
N TYR A 268 -15.69 -12.67 -12.44
CA TYR A 268 -16.00 -12.77 -13.87
C TYR A 268 -16.65 -14.11 -14.18
N HIS A 269 -17.80 -14.07 -14.84
CA HIS A 269 -18.48 -15.25 -15.35
C HIS A 269 -18.79 -15.06 -16.84
N PHE A 270 -17.98 -15.68 -17.70
CA PHE A 270 -18.10 -15.69 -19.14
C PHE A 270 -18.37 -17.12 -19.62
N GLU A 271 -19.46 -17.32 -20.34
CA GLU A 271 -19.78 -18.60 -20.98
C GLU A 271 -19.84 -18.40 -22.51
N GLN A 272 -18.82 -18.86 -23.23
CA GLN A 272 -18.72 -18.72 -24.69
C GLN A 272 -18.86 -17.27 -25.20
N VAL A 273 -18.37 -16.30 -24.42
CA VAL A 273 -18.45 -14.87 -24.70
C VAL A 273 -17.36 -14.47 -25.71
N ASP A 274 -17.66 -13.54 -26.63
CA ASP A 274 -16.66 -12.99 -27.54
C ASP A 274 -15.49 -12.35 -26.78
N LEU A 275 -14.26 -12.63 -27.20
CA LEU A 275 -13.04 -12.15 -26.56
C LEU A 275 -13.04 -10.63 -26.35
N ARG A 276 -13.54 -9.85 -27.31
CA ARG A 276 -13.53 -8.38 -27.21
C ARG A 276 -14.50 -7.90 -26.13
N VAL A 277 -15.61 -8.61 -25.92
CA VAL A 277 -16.57 -8.33 -24.86
C VAL A 277 -15.98 -8.68 -23.50
N ALA A 278 -15.37 -9.85 -23.38
CA ALA A 278 -14.71 -10.28 -22.14
C ALA A 278 -13.57 -9.34 -21.73
N LEU A 279 -12.68 -9.00 -22.67
CA LEU A 279 -11.60 -8.04 -22.42
C LEU A 279 -12.14 -6.65 -22.09
N LYS A 280 -13.19 -6.18 -22.77
CA LYS A 280 -13.81 -4.89 -22.45
C LYS A 280 -14.25 -4.83 -20.98
N ALA A 281 -14.89 -5.87 -20.47
CA ALA A 281 -15.30 -5.94 -19.07
C ALA A 281 -14.09 -5.91 -18.12
N ILE A 282 -13.09 -6.78 -18.34
CA ILE A 282 -11.89 -6.87 -17.51
C ILE A 282 -11.12 -5.53 -17.47
N PHE A 283 -10.95 -4.88 -18.62
CA PHE A 283 -10.23 -3.61 -18.72
C PHE A 283 -11.02 -2.43 -18.16
N HIS A 284 -12.35 -2.44 -18.30
CA HIS A 284 -13.23 -1.44 -17.70
C HIS A 284 -13.14 -1.48 -16.17
N ASP A 285 -13.22 -2.66 -15.57
CA ASP A 285 -13.18 -2.81 -14.11
C ASP A 285 -11.82 -2.41 -13.52
N ALA A 286 -10.74 -2.59 -14.28
CA ALA A 286 -9.40 -2.17 -13.90
C ALA A 286 -9.06 -0.72 -14.27
N ASN A 287 -9.98 0.00 -14.93
CA ASN A 287 -9.76 1.33 -15.50
C ASN A 287 -8.47 1.41 -16.35
N GLN A 288 -8.25 0.41 -17.20
CA GLN A 288 -7.09 0.29 -18.08
C GLN A 288 -7.51 0.42 -19.56
N SER A 289 -6.62 0.99 -20.40
CA SER A 289 -6.83 1.09 -21.84
C SER A 289 -6.21 -0.10 -22.58
N TYR A 290 -6.87 -0.57 -23.65
CA TYR A 290 -6.37 -1.69 -24.46
C TYR A 290 -6.63 -1.50 -25.96
N SER A 291 -5.85 -2.19 -26.78
CA SER A 291 -5.99 -2.25 -28.24
C SER A 291 -5.94 -3.71 -28.70
N ILE A 292 -6.83 -4.10 -29.61
CA ILE A 292 -6.90 -5.47 -30.15
C ILE A 292 -6.94 -5.39 -31.68
N PRO A 293 -5.92 -5.94 -32.37
CA PRO A 293 -5.91 -6.08 -33.82
C PRO A 293 -7.17 -6.79 -34.37
N PRO A 294 -7.73 -6.38 -35.51
CA PRO A 294 -9.00 -6.93 -36.05
C PRO A 294 -8.96 -8.43 -36.33
N GLU A 295 -7.78 -8.99 -36.59
CA GLU A 295 -7.52 -10.42 -36.86
C GLU A 295 -7.55 -11.33 -35.62
N ILE A 296 -7.61 -10.74 -34.43
CA ILE A 296 -7.79 -11.48 -33.19
C ILE A 296 -9.29 -11.59 -32.91
N GLN A 297 -9.80 -12.81 -33.04
CA GLN A 297 -11.18 -13.19 -32.81
C GLN A 297 -11.20 -14.53 -32.06
N GLY A 298 -12.25 -14.76 -31.27
CA GLY A 298 -12.42 -16.00 -30.52
C GLY A 298 -13.45 -15.85 -29.42
N LYS A 299 -13.81 -16.98 -28.82
CA LYS A 299 -14.71 -17.04 -27.66
C LYS A 299 -13.95 -17.54 -26.45
N VAL A 300 -14.29 -17.03 -25.27
CA VAL A 300 -13.68 -17.42 -24.00
C VAL A 300 -14.76 -17.93 -23.04
N THR A 301 -14.39 -18.90 -22.21
CA THR A 301 -15.22 -19.41 -21.12
C THR A 301 -14.42 -19.32 -19.83
N LEU A 302 -14.83 -18.47 -18.90
CA LEU A 302 -14.07 -18.12 -17.72
C LEU A 302 -15.00 -17.98 -16.51
N GLN A 303 -14.65 -18.62 -15.41
CA GLN A 303 -15.33 -18.44 -14.12
C GLN A 303 -14.27 -18.18 -13.07
N LEU A 304 -14.15 -16.92 -12.64
CA LEU A 304 -13.21 -16.48 -11.62
C LEU A 304 -13.96 -15.68 -10.57
N SER A 305 -13.65 -15.94 -9.29
CA SER A 305 -14.15 -15.19 -8.15
C SER A 305 -12.96 -14.53 -7.46
N ASP A 306 -13.14 -13.30 -6.98
CA ASP A 306 -12.13 -12.53 -6.24
C ASP A 306 -10.74 -12.51 -6.88
N THR A 307 -10.68 -12.27 -8.19
CA THR A 307 -9.43 -12.37 -8.95
C THR A 307 -8.81 -10.99 -9.23
N THR A 308 -7.49 -10.96 -9.32
CA THR A 308 -6.77 -9.74 -9.73
C THR A 308 -6.92 -9.50 -11.23
N PHE A 309 -6.81 -8.23 -11.66
CA PHE A 309 -6.80 -7.88 -13.08
C PHE A 309 -5.79 -8.70 -13.91
N GLY A 310 -4.58 -8.88 -13.39
CA GLY A 310 -3.52 -9.62 -14.08
C GLY A 310 -3.85 -11.10 -14.28
N GLU A 311 -4.50 -11.72 -13.30
CA GLU A 311 -4.94 -13.11 -13.37
C GLU A 311 -6.12 -13.27 -14.34
N ALA A 312 -7.14 -12.41 -14.23
CA ALA A 312 -8.29 -12.41 -15.14
C ALA A 312 -7.83 -12.22 -16.60
N LEU A 313 -6.96 -11.24 -16.86
CA LEU A 313 -6.37 -10.99 -18.17
C LEU A 313 -5.55 -12.19 -18.64
N GLY A 314 -4.67 -12.73 -17.78
CA GLY A 314 -3.81 -13.87 -18.08
C GLY A 314 -4.59 -15.13 -18.48
N GLN A 315 -5.62 -15.49 -17.71
CA GLN A 315 -6.47 -16.66 -17.99
C GLN A 315 -7.28 -16.47 -19.27
N THR A 316 -7.81 -15.26 -19.51
CA THR A 316 -8.57 -14.93 -20.72
C THR A 316 -7.70 -15.08 -21.97
N LEU A 317 -6.49 -14.49 -21.97
CA LEU A 317 -5.59 -14.52 -23.11
C LEU A 317 -5.02 -15.94 -23.37
N LYS A 318 -4.82 -16.74 -22.32
CA LYS A 318 -4.28 -18.10 -22.43
C LYS A 318 -5.17 -19.03 -23.26
N GLN A 319 -6.49 -18.90 -23.18
CA GLN A 319 -7.44 -19.76 -23.91
C GLN A 319 -7.32 -19.66 -25.44
N LEU A 320 -6.86 -18.51 -25.93
CA LEU A 320 -6.74 -18.22 -27.36
C LEU A 320 -5.28 -18.08 -27.82
N ASN A 321 -4.32 -18.54 -27.00
CA ASN A 321 -2.89 -18.42 -27.24
C ASN A 321 -2.47 -16.97 -27.54
N LEU A 322 -2.94 -16.03 -26.72
CA LEU A 322 -2.64 -14.60 -26.83
C LEU A 322 -1.69 -14.15 -25.72
N THR A 323 -1.07 -12.99 -25.94
CA THR A 323 -0.25 -12.26 -24.97
C THR A 323 -0.53 -10.77 -25.11
N PHE A 324 0.04 -9.97 -24.23
CA PHE A 324 -0.04 -8.51 -24.31
C PHE A 324 1.34 -7.87 -24.19
N LEU A 325 1.47 -6.67 -24.75
CA LEU A 325 2.58 -5.75 -24.54
C LEU A 325 2.00 -4.40 -24.08
N VAL A 326 2.76 -3.62 -23.31
CA VAL A 326 2.29 -2.31 -22.82
C VAL A 326 3.03 -1.21 -23.58
N GLU A 327 2.31 -0.47 -24.43
CA GLU A 327 2.87 0.64 -25.22
C GLU A 327 2.15 1.94 -24.84
N GLY A 328 2.89 2.90 -24.28
CA GLY A 328 2.31 4.20 -23.91
C GLY A 328 1.18 4.13 -22.87
N GLY A 329 1.14 3.07 -22.05
CA GLY A 329 0.06 2.84 -21.08
C GLY A 329 -1.18 2.15 -21.67
N VAL A 330 -1.12 1.72 -22.94
CA VAL A 330 -2.17 0.93 -23.59
C VAL A 330 -1.71 -0.52 -23.69
N PHE A 331 -2.56 -1.46 -23.30
CA PHE A 331 -2.31 -2.89 -23.44
C PHE A 331 -2.61 -3.32 -24.88
N VAL A 332 -1.58 -3.63 -25.65
CA VAL A 332 -1.69 -4.13 -27.03
C VAL A 332 -1.78 -5.65 -26.98
N ILE A 333 -2.96 -6.19 -27.28
CA ILE A 333 -3.20 -7.64 -27.33
C ILE A 333 -2.67 -8.18 -28.65
N GLN A 334 -1.85 -9.22 -28.59
CA GLN A 334 -1.27 -9.84 -29.77
C GLN A 334 -1.32 -11.36 -29.65
N ARG A 335 -1.30 -12.08 -30.78
CA ARG A 335 -1.11 -13.53 -30.74
C ARG A 335 0.22 -13.80 -30.08
N ARG A 336 0.30 -14.84 -29.24
CA ARG A 336 1.60 -15.44 -28.95
C ARG A 336 2.11 -15.91 -30.30
N THR A 337 3.03 -15.16 -30.88
CA THR A 337 4.01 -15.72 -31.81
C THR A 337 4.69 -16.80 -31.02
N HIS A 338 4.20 -18.04 -31.19
CA HIS A 338 4.57 -19.22 -30.43
C HIS A 338 6.01 -19.09 -29.94
N PRO A 339 6.27 -18.78 -28.66
CA PRO A 339 7.45 -19.34 -28.08
C PRO A 339 7.00 -20.77 -27.82
N GLU A 340 7.47 -21.70 -28.65
CA GLU A 340 8.02 -22.89 -28.00
C GLU A 340 8.99 -22.35 -26.93
N PRO A 341 9.39 -23.09 -25.88
CA PRO A 341 10.78 -22.89 -25.48
C PRO A 341 11.55 -22.89 -26.81
N ILE A 342 11.98 -21.72 -27.30
CA ILE A 342 12.89 -21.71 -28.42
C ILE A 342 14.03 -22.48 -27.81
N ASP A 343 14.18 -23.72 -28.27
CA ASP A 343 15.39 -24.50 -28.12
C ASP A 343 16.51 -23.49 -28.18
N ASN A 344 17.21 -23.32 -27.06
CA ASN A 344 18.35 -22.41 -26.85
C ASN A 344 18.77 -21.75 -28.16
N PRO A 345 18.65 -20.41 -28.32
CA PRO A 345 18.77 -19.73 -29.62
C PRO A 345 19.80 -20.42 -30.50
N THR A 346 19.29 -21.19 -31.46
CA THR A 346 20.07 -22.26 -32.08
C THR A 346 21.22 -21.66 -32.86
N LEU A 347 22.45 -22.03 -32.47
CA LEU A 347 23.68 -22.06 -33.29
C LEU A 347 24.05 -20.78 -34.05
N ALA A 348 23.83 -19.59 -33.50
CA ALA A 348 24.63 -18.45 -33.97
C ALA A 348 26.10 -18.75 -33.61
N PHE A 349 26.86 -19.22 -34.58
CA PHE A 349 28.30 -19.37 -34.44
C PHE A 349 28.89 -17.98 -34.38
N VAL A 350 29.54 -17.70 -33.27
CA VAL A 350 30.36 -16.52 -33.15
C VAL A 350 31.74 -16.93 -33.63
N GLY A 351 32.36 -16.10 -34.48
CA GLY A 351 33.76 -16.29 -34.81
C GLY A 351 34.62 -16.32 -33.55
N PRO A 352 35.90 -16.72 -33.65
CA PRO A 352 36.77 -16.78 -32.49
C PRO A 352 36.84 -15.40 -31.80
N ILE A 353 36.48 -15.37 -30.51
CA ILE A 353 36.57 -14.18 -29.68
C ILE A 353 37.70 -14.37 -28.67
N HIS A 354 38.74 -13.54 -28.81
CA HIS A 354 39.82 -13.42 -27.84
C HIS A 354 39.65 -12.11 -27.05
N LEU A 355 39.24 -12.22 -25.79
CA LEU A 355 39.09 -11.11 -24.84
C LEU A 355 40.16 -11.24 -23.75
N LEU A 356 40.92 -10.17 -23.50
CA LEU A 356 41.89 -10.11 -22.41
C LEU A 356 41.62 -8.89 -21.52
N LYS A 357 41.14 -9.13 -20.30
CA LYS A 357 40.83 -8.09 -19.29
C LYS A 357 39.91 -6.97 -19.82
N VAL A 358 38.91 -7.34 -20.62
CA VAL A 358 37.94 -6.41 -21.23
C VAL A 358 36.75 -6.22 -20.28
N SER A 359 36.14 -5.03 -20.21
CA SER A 359 34.94 -4.85 -19.38
C SER A 359 33.78 -5.74 -19.84
N ILE A 360 32.89 -6.17 -18.93
CA ILE A 360 31.70 -6.96 -19.28
C ILE A 360 30.85 -6.30 -20.39
N ARG A 361 30.74 -4.96 -20.38
CA ARG A 361 29.97 -4.22 -21.38
C ARG A 361 30.56 -4.37 -22.77
N GLU A 362 31.87 -4.24 -22.90
CA GLU A 362 32.58 -4.41 -24.17
C GLU A 362 32.61 -5.88 -24.61
N ALA A 363 32.74 -6.82 -23.68
CA ALA A 363 32.66 -8.25 -23.96
C ALA A 363 31.29 -8.65 -24.55
N LEU A 364 30.20 -8.18 -23.94
CA LEU A 364 28.85 -8.44 -24.45
C LEU A 364 28.60 -7.70 -25.77
N LYS A 365 29.06 -6.46 -25.90
CA LYS A 365 28.95 -5.71 -27.16
C LYS A 365 29.63 -6.44 -28.30
N ALA A 366 30.82 -7.00 -28.08
CA ALA A 366 31.52 -7.81 -29.07
C ALA A 366 30.76 -9.11 -29.40
N LEU A 367 30.20 -9.79 -28.39
CA LEU A 367 29.43 -11.02 -28.58
C LEU A 367 28.14 -10.79 -29.40
N PHE A 368 27.45 -9.68 -29.16
CA PHE A 368 26.15 -9.39 -29.76
C PHE A 368 26.22 -8.58 -31.06
N ALA A 369 27.42 -8.11 -31.48
CA ALA A 369 27.58 -7.26 -32.65
C ALA A 369 27.04 -7.88 -33.95
N ASP A 370 27.29 -9.19 -34.15
CA ASP A 370 26.97 -9.90 -35.39
C ASP A 370 25.84 -10.93 -35.22
N SER A 371 25.21 -11.00 -34.04
CA SER A 371 24.28 -12.08 -33.72
C SER A 371 22.83 -11.80 -34.13
N GLY A 372 22.49 -10.55 -34.42
CA GLY A 372 21.11 -10.12 -34.69
C GLY A 372 20.21 -10.09 -33.44
N TYR A 373 20.76 -10.35 -32.25
CA TYR A 373 20.05 -10.30 -30.98
C TYR A 373 20.38 -9.04 -30.19
N GLY A 374 19.39 -8.49 -29.48
CA GLY A 374 19.59 -7.42 -28.51
C GLY A 374 20.06 -7.96 -27.17
N TYR A 375 20.66 -7.11 -26.34
CA TYR A 375 20.85 -7.41 -24.92
C TYR A 375 20.58 -6.19 -24.01
N ILE A 376 20.13 -6.47 -22.80
CA ILE A 376 19.94 -5.52 -21.72
C ILE A 376 20.81 -6.00 -20.57
N LEU A 377 21.73 -5.15 -20.11
CA LEU A 377 22.62 -5.44 -18.99
C LEU A 377 22.20 -4.64 -17.76
N ASP A 378 21.93 -5.32 -16.65
CA ASP A 378 21.72 -4.67 -15.36
C ASP A 378 22.96 -3.83 -14.98
N PRO A 379 22.79 -2.54 -14.63
CA PRO A 379 23.90 -1.65 -14.33
C PRO A 379 24.75 -2.09 -13.13
N LYS A 380 24.22 -2.94 -12.24
CA LYS A 380 24.95 -3.49 -11.08
C LYS A 380 26.01 -4.52 -11.46
N ILE A 381 25.99 -5.04 -12.68
CA ILE A 381 26.98 -6.00 -13.15
C ILE A 381 28.22 -5.25 -13.62
N GLU A 382 29.27 -5.37 -12.83
CA GLU A 382 30.60 -4.84 -13.13
C GLU A 382 31.62 -5.97 -13.10
N GLY A 383 32.69 -5.82 -13.88
CA GLY A 383 33.78 -6.79 -13.90
C GLY A 383 34.56 -6.78 -15.20
N THR A 384 35.67 -7.51 -15.18
CA THR A 384 36.53 -7.72 -16.34
C THR A 384 36.50 -9.18 -16.75
N ILE A 385 36.48 -9.41 -18.05
CA ILE A 385 36.38 -10.70 -18.69
C ILE A 385 37.71 -11.00 -19.38
N SER A 386 38.24 -12.19 -19.12
CA SER A 386 39.31 -12.78 -19.90
C SER A 386 38.80 -14.10 -20.45
N LEU A 387 38.61 -14.17 -21.76
CA LEU A 387 37.96 -15.29 -22.42
C LEU A 387 38.64 -15.54 -23.75
N ASP A 388 39.08 -16.77 -23.97
CA ASP A 388 39.43 -17.28 -25.28
C ASP A 388 38.32 -18.26 -25.68
N ALA A 389 37.35 -17.75 -26.43
CA ALA A 389 36.30 -18.56 -27.02
C ALA A 389 36.67 -18.81 -28.48
N GLY A 390 36.99 -20.06 -28.81
CA GLY A 390 37.17 -20.47 -30.21
C GLY A 390 35.84 -20.41 -30.98
N ASN A 391 35.61 -21.36 -31.89
CA ASN A 391 34.33 -21.46 -32.61
C ASN A 391 33.25 -22.09 -31.72
N ASN A 392 32.88 -21.41 -30.64
CA ASN A 392 31.82 -21.80 -29.72
C ASN A 392 30.48 -21.22 -30.15
N GLN A 393 29.39 -21.84 -29.70
CA GLN A 393 28.06 -21.27 -29.91
C GLN A 393 27.93 -19.98 -29.09
N MET A 394 27.17 -19.00 -29.59
CA MET A 394 26.95 -17.73 -28.88
C MET A 394 26.49 -17.93 -27.44
N VAL A 395 25.57 -18.88 -27.22
CA VAL A 395 25.03 -19.18 -25.89
C VAL A 395 26.11 -19.71 -24.95
N ASP A 396 27.00 -20.58 -25.43
CA ASP A 396 28.11 -21.10 -24.63
C ASP A 396 29.09 -19.98 -24.27
N THR A 397 29.46 -19.16 -25.25
CA THR A 397 30.33 -17.99 -25.04
C THR A 397 29.69 -17.01 -24.06
N LEU A 398 28.38 -16.73 -24.18
CA LEU A 398 27.64 -15.91 -23.23
C LEU A 398 27.73 -16.50 -21.82
N GLN A 399 27.46 -17.79 -21.66
CA GLN A 399 27.55 -18.45 -20.34
C GLN A 399 28.96 -18.40 -19.75
N MET A 400 30.01 -18.54 -20.59
CA MET A 400 31.39 -18.39 -20.14
C MET A 400 31.70 -16.97 -19.65
N ILE A 401 31.20 -15.94 -20.36
CA ILE A 401 31.30 -14.54 -19.95
C ILE A 401 30.59 -14.32 -18.60
N LEU A 402 29.31 -14.73 -18.52
CA LEU A 402 28.47 -14.45 -17.36
C LEU A 402 28.94 -15.17 -16.09
N ARG A 403 29.58 -16.33 -16.20
CA ARG A 403 30.19 -17.03 -15.05
C ARG A 403 31.32 -16.22 -14.39
N GLN A 404 32.06 -15.41 -15.14
CA GLN A 404 33.17 -14.62 -14.58
C GLN A 404 32.69 -13.40 -13.76
N VAL A 405 31.46 -12.94 -14.01
CA VAL A 405 30.86 -11.76 -13.36
C VAL A 405 29.67 -12.12 -12.48
N ASP A 406 29.51 -13.42 -12.19
CA ASP A 406 28.39 -13.97 -11.42
C ASP A 406 27.03 -13.43 -11.88
N ALA A 407 26.76 -13.61 -13.17
CA ALA A 407 25.54 -13.17 -13.83
C ALA A 407 24.73 -14.35 -14.37
N GLU A 408 23.46 -14.07 -14.67
CA GLU A 408 22.55 -14.97 -15.38
C GLU A 408 21.81 -14.21 -16.47
N TYR A 409 21.19 -14.94 -17.40
CA TYR A 409 20.40 -14.34 -18.47
C TYR A 409 19.07 -15.06 -18.67
N TRP A 410 18.13 -14.35 -19.27
CA TRP A 410 16.98 -14.96 -19.94
C TRP A 410 16.81 -14.33 -21.32
N PHE A 411 16.19 -15.08 -22.22
CA PHE A 411 15.95 -14.66 -23.59
C PHE A 411 14.44 -14.49 -23.81
N ALA A 412 14.04 -13.30 -24.27
CA ALA A 412 12.66 -13.02 -24.64
C ALA A 412 12.64 -12.02 -25.79
N ASN A 413 11.76 -12.24 -26.77
CA ASN A 413 11.52 -11.30 -27.89
C ASN A 413 12.81 -10.86 -28.61
N GLY A 414 13.73 -11.79 -28.88
CA GLY A 414 15.00 -11.46 -29.56
C GLY A 414 16.02 -10.71 -28.69
N THR A 415 15.74 -10.54 -27.39
CA THR A 415 16.59 -9.78 -26.46
C THR A 415 17.02 -10.62 -25.27
N PHE A 416 18.32 -10.64 -24.98
CA PHE A 416 18.89 -11.22 -23.78
C PHE A 416 18.84 -10.20 -22.65
N THR A 417 18.15 -10.51 -21.56
CA THR A 417 18.26 -9.69 -20.35
C THR A 417 19.21 -10.37 -19.39
N ILE A 418 20.26 -9.64 -19.01
CA ILE A 418 21.37 -10.12 -18.19
C ILE A 418 21.30 -9.40 -16.86
N VAL A 419 21.20 -10.17 -15.78
CA VAL A 419 21.11 -9.66 -14.40
C VAL A 419 22.20 -10.28 -13.54
N PRO A 420 22.56 -9.65 -12.40
CA PRO A 420 23.40 -10.31 -11.42
C PRO A 420 22.73 -11.62 -11.08
N ARG A 421 23.50 -12.71 -11.13
CA ARG A 421 23.04 -13.98 -10.60
C ARG A 421 22.64 -13.67 -9.18
N ARG A 422 21.38 -13.95 -8.84
CA ARG A 422 20.94 -13.77 -7.47
C ARG A 422 21.77 -14.74 -6.65
N LYS A 423 22.83 -14.21 -6.02
CA LYS A 423 23.49 -14.89 -4.92
C LYS A 423 22.37 -15.08 -3.91
N MET A 424 21.93 -16.32 -3.79
CA MET A 424 21.22 -16.70 -2.59
C MET A 424 22.07 -16.18 -1.43
N PRO A 425 21.49 -15.54 -0.40
CA PRO A 425 22.28 -15.20 0.76
C PRO A 425 22.93 -16.50 1.22
N LEU A 426 24.25 -16.63 1.07
CA LEU A 426 25.01 -17.78 1.56
C LEU A 426 24.70 -18.01 3.05
N ASP A 427 24.31 -16.93 3.71
CA ASP A 427 23.81 -16.85 5.08
C ASP A 427 22.60 -17.75 5.33
N ILE A 428 21.71 -17.94 4.34
CA ILE A 428 20.52 -18.81 4.50
C ILE A 428 20.92 -20.28 4.45
N LEU A 429 21.76 -20.70 3.49
CA LEU A 429 22.21 -22.09 3.40
C LEU A 429 23.06 -22.49 4.62
N ASN A 430 23.81 -21.53 5.16
CA ASN A 430 24.60 -21.70 6.36
C ASN A 430 23.84 -21.37 7.66
N HIS A 431 22.57 -20.98 7.57
CA HIS A 431 21.75 -20.69 8.74
C HIS A 431 21.60 -21.95 9.58
N VAL A 432 21.94 -21.87 10.87
CA VAL A 432 21.85 -23.01 11.78
C VAL A 432 20.40 -23.13 12.23
N ILE A 433 19.73 -24.22 11.84
CA ILE A 433 18.36 -24.49 12.25
C ILE A 433 18.37 -24.91 13.74
N PRO A 434 17.58 -24.26 14.61
CA PRO A 434 17.45 -24.65 16.01
C PRO A 434 16.83 -26.05 16.15
N LEU A 435 16.91 -26.64 17.35
CA LEU A 435 16.39 -27.98 17.62
C LEU A 435 14.96 -28.14 17.09
N THR A 436 14.80 -28.96 16.05
CA THR A 436 13.51 -29.20 15.39
C THR A 436 13.27 -30.69 15.30
N ARG A 437 12.08 -31.13 15.74
CA ARG A 437 11.66 -32.53 15.75
C ARG A 437 10.39 -32.68 14.92
N TYR A 438 10.47 -33.46 13.84
CA TYR A 438 9.30 -33.92 13.09
C TYR A 438 9.16 -35.42 13.24
N GLU A 439 7.97 -35.89 13.56
CA GLU A 439 7.63 -37.30 13.66
C GLU A 439 6.59 -37.63 12.61
N ARG A 440 7.02 -38.32 11.55
CA ARG A 440 6.14 -38.78 10.46
C ARG A 440 5.28 -37.66 9.84
N LEU A 441 5.89 -36.50 9.63
CA LEU A 441 5.19 -35.34 9.06
C LEU A 441 5.23 -35.39 7.54
N ASP A 442 4.12 -35.04 6.86
CA ASP A 442 4.10 -34.96 5.40
C ASP A 442 5.16 -33.97 4.90
N ILE A 443 5.89 -34.33 3.85
CA ILE A 443 6.95 -33.48 3.28
C ILE A 443 6.46 -32.07 2.94
N ARG A 444 5.23 -31.90 2.46
CA ARG A 444 4.68 -30.57 2.14
C ARG A 444 4.56 -29.72 3.38
N GLU A 445 4.18 -30.33 4.49
CA GLU A 445 4.05 -29.65 5.78
C GLU A 445 5.43 -29.31 6.36
N VAL A 446 6.42 -30.19 6.23
CA VAL A 446 7.82 -29.89 6.57
C VAL A 446 8.35 -28.70 5.76
N MET A 447 8.15 -28.71 4.44
CA MET A 447 8.59 -27.62 3.56
C MET A 447 7.85 -26.31 3.86
N ARG A 448 6.56 -26.36 4.21
CA ARG A 448 5.77 -25.19 4.62
C ARG A 448 6.33 -24.57 5.90
N GLN A 449 6.70 -25.39 6.89
CA GLN A 449 7.30 -24.91 8.13
C GLN A 449 8.71 -24.33 7.88
N PHE A 450 9.52 -24.96 7.04
CA PHE A 450 10.80 -24.40 6.62
C PHE A 450 10.65 -23.06 5.90
N SER A 451 9.58 -22.89 5.11
CA SER A 451 9.29 -21.65 4.39
C SER A 451 8.99 -20.53 5.37
N ALA A 452 8.12 -20.81 6.34
CA ALA A 452 7.73 -19.86 7.37
C ALA A 452 8.90 -19.42 8.26
N SER A 453 9.85 -20.31 8.55
CA SER A 453 10.98 -20.00 9.44
C SER A 453 12.17 -19.32 8.76
N ASN A 454 12.34 -19.46 7.43
CA ASN A 454 13.56 -19.01 6.74
C ASN A 454 13.29 -17.99 5.61
N ASP A 455 12.04 -17.59 5.39
CA ASP A 455 11.64 -16.71 4.28
C ASP A 455 12.07 -17.25 2.90
N ILE A 456 11.96 -18.58 2.72
CA ILE A 456 12.32 -19.28 1.47
C ILE A 456 11.06 -19.79 0.80
N CYS A 457 10.89 -19.49 -0.48
CA CYS A 457 9.82 -20.07 -1.29
C CYS A 457 10.23 -21.46 -1.83
N PHE A 458 9.36 -22.45 -1.66
CA PHE A 458 9.55 -23.78 -2.23
C PHE A 458 8.54 -24.05 -3.33
N ASN A 459 8.98 -24.74 -4.38
CA ASN A 459 8.10 -25.32 -5.38
C ASN A 459 8.34 -26.84 -5.39
N LEU A 460 7.44 -27.54 -4.71
CA LEU A 460 7.50 -28.98 -4.52
C LEU A 460 6.66 -29.66 -5.59
N SER A 461 7.30 -30.48 -6.43
CA SER A 461 6.61 -31.28 -7.46
C SER A 461 5.57 -32.20 -6.84
N ASP A 462 4.41 -32.37 -7.51
CA ASP A 462 3.32 -33.23 -7.04
C ASP A 462 3.66 -34.72 -6.95
N LEU A 463 4.77 -35.09 -7.59
CA LEU A 463 5.35 -36.43 -7.59
C LEU A 463 6.18 -36.70 -6.33
N VAL A 464 6.59 -35.67 -5.59
CA VAL A 464 7.33 -35.84 -4.33
C VAL A 464 6.33 -36.03 -3.20
N ARG A 465 6.31 -37.23 -2.63
CA ARG A 465 5.40 -37.64 -1.55
C ARG A 465 6.17 -38.48 -0.54
N GLY A 466 5.79 -38.36 0.73
CA GLY A 466 6.37 -39.17 1.80
C GLY A 466 6.26 -38.49 3.16
N GLU A 467 6.46 -39.29 4.20
CA GLU A 467 6.55 -38.82 5.57
C GLU A 467 8.03 -38.65 5.95
N VAL A 468 8.33 -37.57 6.67
CA VAL A 468 9.67 -37.25 7.13
C VAL A 468 9.71 -37.42 8.65
N THR A 469 10.73 -38.13 9.14
CA THR A 469 11.04 -38.21 10.57
C THR A 469 12.46 -37.70 10.77
N ILE A 470 12.60 -36.60 11.50
CA ILE A 470 13.90 -35.95 11.68
C ILE A 470 13.97 -35.29 13.06
N LEU A 471 15.13 -35.44 13.70
CA LEU A 471 15.52 -34.70 14.88
C LEU A 471 16.83 -33.97 14.54
N VAL A 472 16.74 -32.69 14.22
CA VAL A 472 17.90 -31.86 13.88
C VAL A 472 18.24 -30.95 15.04
N LYS A 473 19.52 -30.84 15.35
CA LYS A 473 20.06 -29.91 16.33
C LYS A 473 21.37 -29.34 15.78
N ASP A 474 21.47 -28.02 15.73
CA ASP A 474 22.69 -27.30 15.33
C ASP A 474 23.19 -27.68 13.92
N MET A 475 22.27 -27.93 12.99
CA MET A 475 22.59 -28.27 11.59
C MET A 475 22.29 -27.10 10.65
N THR A 476 23.11 -26.93 9.61
CA THR A 476 22.85 -25.90 8.58
C THR A 476 21.59 -26.22 7.80
N PHE A 477 20.89 -25.19 7.32
CA PHE A 477 19.69 -25.34 6.52
C PHE A 477 19.90 -26.28 5.33
N GLN A 478 21.04 -26.16 4.64
CA GLN A 478 21.38 -27.08 3.55
C GLN A 478 21.44 -28.54 4.01
N SER A 479 22.13 -28.83 5.12
CA SER A 479 22.28 -30.20 5.64
C SER A 479 20.93 -30.79 6.03
N VAL A 480 20.08 -29.97 6.66
CA VAL A 480 18.73 -30.39 7.04
C VAL A 480 17.88 -30.65 5.80
N LEU A 481 17.91 -29.76 4.81
CA LEU A 481 17.17 -29.93 3.57
C LEU A 481 17.59 -31.20 2.81
N GLU A 482 18.90 -31.44 2.67
CA GLU A 482 19.43 -32.66 2.04
C GLU A 482 18.95 -33.92 2.76
N PHE A 483 18.93 -33.91 4.11
CA PHE A 483 18.45 -35.05 4.90
C PHE A 483 16.94 -35.29 4.74
N VAL A 484 16.14 -34.22 4.76
CA VAL A 484 14.69 -34.27 4.55
C VAL A 484 14.37 -34.83 3.15
N LEU A 485 15.04 -34.33 2.11
CA LEU A 485 14.78 -34.74 0.73
C LEU A 485 15.27 -36.15 0.42
N HIS A 486 16.32 -36.61 1.11
CA HIS A 486 16.79 -37.99 1.01
C HIS A 486 15.72 -39.00 1.48
N GLN A 487 14.92 -38.68 2.50
CA GLN A 487 13.87 -39.57 3.01
C GLN A 487 12.71 -39.77 2.03
N VAL A 488 12.50 -38.82 1.12
CA VAL A 488 11.40 -38.84 0.13
C VAL A 488 11.89 -39.04 -1.30
N ASP A 489 13.13 -39.51 -1.46
CA ASP A 489 13.80 -39.74 -2.75
C ASP A 489 13.64 -38.55 -3.71
N ALA A 490 13.93 -37.35 -3.21
CA ALA A 490 13.89 -36.12 -3.98
C ALA A 490 15.26 -35.45 -4.04
N ASP A 491 15.46 -34.68 -5.11
CA ASP A 491 16.54 -33.73 -5.27
C ASP A 491 15.96 -32.31 -5.30
N PHE A 492 16.81 -31.33 -5.04
CA PHE A 492 16.45 -29.94 -5.25
C PHE A 492 17.43 -29.25 -6.18
N HIS A 493 16.92 -28.24 -6.87
CA HIS A 493 17.72 -27.27 -7.60
C HIS A 493 17.05 -25.91 -7.43
N PHE A 494 17.86 -24.86 -7.54
CA PHE A 494 17.34 -23.51 -7.51
C PHE A 494 16.85 -23.11 -8.89
N GLU A 495 15.67 -22.51 -8.93
CA GLU A 495 15.19 -21.78 -10.10
C GLU A 495 14.72 -20.39 -9.63
N ARG A 496 15.60 -19.38 -9.81
CA ARG A 496 15.43 -18.01 -9.28
C ARG A 496 15.49 -18.00 -7.74
N ASP A 497 14.47 -17.44 -7.08
CA ASP A 497 14.33 -17.39 -5.62
C ASP A 497 13.53 -18.57 -5.06
N VAL A 498 13.23 -19.55 -5.92
CA VAL A 498 12.38 -20.68 -5.56
C VAL A 498 13.21 -21.94 -5.57
N LEU A 499 13.23 -22.63 -4.42
CA LEU A 499 13.84 -23.94 -4.32
C LEU A 499 12.89 -24.97 -4.92
N LYS A 500 13.22 -25.46 -6.12
CA LYS A 500 12.45 -26.49 -6.82
C LYS A 500 12.86 -27.86 -6.33
N ILE A 501 11.88 -28.64 -5.90
CA ILE A 501 12.08 -30.00 -5.39
C ILE A 501 11.42 -30.96 -6.36
N THR A 502 12.21 -31.88 -6.89
CA THR A 502 11.80 -32.86 -7.90
C THR A 502 12.18 -34.27 -7.45
N PRO A 503 11.42 -35.31 -7.84
CA PRO A 503 11.82 -36.68 -7.54
C PRO A 503 13.19 -36.99 -8.14
N LYS A 504 13.98 -37.80 -7.44
CA LYS A 504 15.22 -38.35 -7.99
C LYS A 504 14.91 -39.16 -9.23
N LYS A 505 15.70 -38.94 -10.28
CA LYS A 505 15.67 -39.81 -11.46
C LYS A 505 16.48 -41.06 -11.13
N HIS A 506 15.81 -42.18 -10.88
CA HIS A 506 16.50 -43.48 -10.92
C HIS A 506 16.94 -43.72 -12.36
N GLY A 507 18.26 -43.65 -12.59
CA GLY A 507 18.88 -43.91 -13.89
C GLY A 507 18.97 -45.39 -14.23
#